data_AF-A0A366MN04-F1
#
_entry.id   AF-A0A366MN04-F1
#
_cell.length_a   1.000
_cell.length_b   1.000
_cell.length_c   1.000
_cell.angle_alpha   90.00
_cell.angle_beta   90.00
_cell.angle_gamma   90.00
#
_symmetry.space_group_name_H-M   'P 1'
#
loop_
_entity.id
_entity.type
_entity.pdbx_description
1 polymer ?
#
loop_
_entity_poly.entity_id
_entity_poly.type
_entity_poly.pdbx_seq_one_letter_code
_entity_poly.pdbx_strand_id
1 'polypeptide(L)' 'MKKIFEIKDICPFLLLRLSKEEFYNFLNEEAQKIFGYKIVIQEAKLNFIENGLKVEIIDYYYIAKIYTN' A
#
# COMPACT_ATOMS: atom_id res chain seq x y z
N MET A 1 3.07 -8.45 14.14
CA MET A 1 1.76 -8.68 13.51
C MET A 1 1.88 -8.30 12.04
N LYS A 2 1.70 -9.22 11.09
CA LYS A 2 1.89 -8.91 9.66
C LYS A 2 0.79 -7.97 9.18
N LYS A 3 1.15 -6.85 8.54
CA LYS A 3 0.21 -5.91 7.93
C LYS A 3 0.05 -6.29 6.47
N ILE A 4 -1.10 -6.84 6.13
CA ILE A 4 -1.43 -7.32 4.79
C ILE A 4 -2.70 -6.59 4.34
N PHE A 5 -2.73 -6.17 3.09
CA PHE A 5 -3.91 -5.61 2.47
C PHE A 5 -4.00 -5.95 0.98
N GLU A 6 -5.19 -5.77 0.41
CA GLU A 6 -5.48 -6.01 -1.00
C GLU A 6 -5.92 -4.71 -1.66
N ILE A 7 -5.41 -4.46 -2.86
CA ILE A 7 -5.85 -3.38 -3.74
C ILE A 7 -6.57 -4.05 -4.90
N LYS A 8 -7.89 -3.84 -4.99
CA LYS A 8 -8.74 -4.42 -6.05
C LYS A 8 -8.97 -3.42 -7.17
N ASP A 9 -9.39 -3.93 -8.33
CA ASP A 9 -9.79 -3.14 -9.49
C ASP A 9 -8.68 -2.18 -9.98
N ILE A 10 -7.42 -2.58 -9.79
CA ILE A 10 -6.27 -1.79 -10.21
C ILE A 10 -5.99 -1.99 -11.70
N CYS A 11 -5.83 -0.89 -12.43
CA CYS A 11 -5.39 -0.94 -13.83
C CYS A 11 -3.92 -1.40 -13.88
N PRO A 12 -3.58 -2.55 -14.49
CA PRO A 12 -2.19 -3.03 -14.54
C PRO A 12 -1.24 -2.05 -15.24
N PHE A 13 -1.75 -1.30 -16.23
CA PHE A 13 -0.96 -0.28 -16.94
C PHE A 13 -0.61 0.92 -16.05
N LEU A 14 -1.40 1.20 -15.01
CA LEU A 14 -1.04 2.21 -14.02
C LEU A 14 0.24 1.77 -13.31
N LEU A 15 0.25 0.56 -12.75
CA LEU A 15 1.39 0.02 -12.00
C LEU A 15 2.70 0.02 -12.81
N LEU A 16 2.62 -0.34 -14.09
CA LEU A 16 3.78 -0.37 -14.99
C LEU A 16 4.35 1.01 -15.33
N ARG A 17 3.55 2.08 -15.18
CA ARG A 17 3.96 3.45 -15.48
C ARG A 17 4.56 4.18 -14.29
N LEU A 18 4.33 3.70 -13.07
CA LEU A 18 4.83 4.33 -11.87
C LEU A 18 6.34 4.07 -11.73
N SER A 19 7.09 5.14 -11.44
CA SER A 19 8.42 5.00 -10.88
C SER A 19 8.38 4.29 -9.52
N LYS A 20 9.54 3.87 -9.04
CA LYS A 20 9.64 3.26 -7.71
C LYS A 20 9.06 4.18 -6.63
N GLU A 21 9.39 5.47 -6.66
CA GLU A 21 8.90 6.42 -5.66
C GLU A 21 7.38 6.58 -5.72
N GLU A 22 6.83 6.79 -6.92
CA GLU A 22 5.37 6.92 -7.11
C GLU A 22 4.63 5.65 -6.68
N PHE A 23 5.20 4.47 -6.94
CA PHE A 23 4.61 3.21 -6.52
C PHE A 23 4.57 3.08 -5.00
N TYR A 24 5.64 3.42 -4.28
CA TYR A 24 5.64 3.40 -2.81
C TYR A 24 4.72 4.47 -2.21
N ASN A 25 4.61 5.65 -2.82
CA ASN A 25 3.65 6.67 -2.42
C ASN A 25 2.22 6.17 -2.57
N PHE A 26 1.90 5.53 -3.70
CA PHE A 26 0.62 4.88 -3.92
C PHE A 26 0.31 3.82 -2.83
N LEU A 27 1.28 2.94 -2.50
CA LEU A 27 1.09 1.96 -1.43
C LEU A 27 0.85 2.60 -0.05
N ASN A 28 1.54 3.70 0.26
CA ASN A 28 1.35 4.43 1.52
C ASN A 28 -0.06 5.01 1.62
N GLU A 29 -0.58 5.57 0.52
CA GLU A 29 -1.95 6.10 0.46
C GLU A 29 -3.00 5.00 0.63
N GLU A 30 -2.84 3.87 -0.07
CA GLU A 30 -3.76 2.74 0.07
C GLU A 30 -3.72 2.14 1.48
N ALA A 31 -2.52 1.97 2.06
CA ALA A 31 -2.38 1.52 3.43
C ALA A 31 -3.03 2.48 4.44
N GLN A 32 -2.91 3.79 4.21
CA GLN A 32 -3.56 4.81 5.05
C GLN A 32 -5.08 4.70 4.98
N LYS A 33 -5.67 4.54 3.79
CA LYS A 33 -7.11 4.36 3.60
C LYS A 33 -7.63 3.12 4.33
N ILE A 34 -6.88 2.02 4.27
CA ILE A 34 -7.30 0.73 4.83
C ILE A 34 -7.10 0.66 6.34
N PHE A 35 -5.99 1.19 6.86
CA PHE A 35 -5.65 1.06 8.28
C PHE A 35 -6.07 2.27 9.14
N GLY A 36 -6.43 3.41 8.53
CA GLY A 36 -6.85 4.61 9.25
C GLY A 36 -5.71 5.36 9.94
N TYR A 37 -4.46 5.05 9.62
CA TYR A 37 -3.29 5.75 10.12
C TYR A 37 -2.20 5.82 9.07
N LYS A 38 -1.35 6.85 9.16
CA LYS A 38 -0.32 7.11 8.18
C LYS A 38 0.95 6.31 8.50
N ILE A 39 1.43 5.59 7.51
CA ILE A 39 2.70 4.86 7.54
C ILE A 39 3.55 5.22 6.34
N VAL A 40 4.84 4.91 6.42
CA VAL A 40 5.74 4.87 5.26
C VAL A 40 6.31 3.47 5.15
N ILE A 41 5.90 2.77 4.11
CA ILE A 41 6.38 1.45 3.75
C ILE A 41 7.81 1.59 3.24
N GLN A 42 8.74 0.86 3.85
CA GLN A 42 10.13 0.74 3.40
C GLN A 42 10.32 -0.50 2.52
N GLU A 43 9.63 -1.58 2.87
CA GLU A 43 9.70 -2.85 2.16
C GLU A 43 8.34 -3.55 2.15
N ALA A 44 7.95 -4.05 0.98
CA ALA A 44 6.74 -4.82 0.81
C ALA A 44 6.93 -5.96 -0.19
N LYS A 45 6.25 -7.09 0.06
CA LYS A 45 6.11 -8.18 -0.88
C LYS A 45 4.79 -8.05 -1.63
N LEU A 46 4.85 -8.16 -2.95
CA LEU A 46 3.72 -8.04 -3.85
C LEU A 46 3.36 -9.40 -4.42
N ASN A 47 2.07 -9.73 -4.45
CA ASN A 47 1.56 -10.89 -5.19
C ASN A 47 0.36 -10.46 -6.02
N PHE A 48 0.37 -10.72 -7.32
CA PHE A 48 -0.80 -10.53 -8.15
C PHE A 48 -1.89 -11.54 -7.76
N ILE A 49 -3.13 -11.06 -7.67
CA ILE A 49 -4.34 -11.86 -7.45
C ILE A 49 -5.30 -11.61 -8.61
N GLU A 50 -6.33 -12.45 -8.74
CA GLU A 50 -7.24 -12.46 -9.90
C GLU A 50 -7.74 -11.07 -10.33
N ASN A 51 -8.10 -10.21 -9.36
CA ASN A 51 -8.62 -8.87 -9.61
C ASN A 51 -7.79 -7.75 -8.94
N GLY A 52 -6.48 -7.95 -8.73
CA GLY A 52 -5.69 -6.92 -8.08
C GLY A 52 -4.31 -7.31 -7.57
N LEU A 53 -3.90 -6.65 -6.49
CA LEU A 53 -2.59 -6.79 -5.87
C LEU A 53 -2.73 -7.06 -4.37
N LYS A 54 -2.12 -8.13 -3.88
CA LYS A 54 -1.95 -8.40 -2.47
C LYS A 54 -0.59 -7.88 -2.01
N VAL A 55 -0.60 -7.04 -0.99
CA VAL A 55 0.58 -6.36 -0.44
C VAL A 55 0.81 -6.85 0.98
N GLU A 56 1.98 -7.42 1.23
CA GLU A 56 2.47 -7.77 2.57
C GLU A 56 3.58 -6.78 2.95
N ILE A 57 3.33 -5.95 3.96
CA ILE A 57 4.31 -4.98 4.45
C ILE A 57 5.32 -5.73 5.34
N ILE A 58 6.59 -5.65 4.96
CA ILE A 58 7.72 -6.25 5.68
C ILE A 58 8.28 -5.25 6.68
N ASP A 59 8.53 -4.01 6.24
CA ASP A 59 9.06 -2.93 7.06
C ASP A 59 8.36 -1.59 6.79
N TYR A 60 8.11 -0.84 7.87
CA TYR A 60 7.48 0.48 7.83
C TYR A 60 7.73 1.26 9.12
N TYR A 61 7.66 2.59 9.05
CA TYR A 61 7.52 3.42 10.24
C TYR A 61 6.14 4.09 10.29
N TYR A 62 5.65 4.26 11.52
CA TYR A 62 4.39 4.94 11.80
C TYR A 62 4.64 6.44 11.90
N ILE A 63 3.78 7.23 11.24
CA ILE A 63 3.82 8.70 11.35
C ILE A 63 2.81 9.17 12.40
N ALA A 64 1.52 8.91 12.16
CA ALA A 64 0.44 9.43 13.00
C ALA A 64 -0.89 8.69 12.75
N LYS A 65 -1.78 8.70 13.74
CA LYS A 65 -3.17 8.26 13.64
C LYS A 65 -3.99 9.43 13.11
N ILE A 66 -4.87 9.15 12.16
CA ILE A 66 -5.82 10.15 11.70
C ILE A 66 -7.08 9.96 12.53
N TYR A 67 -7.36 10.92 13.42
CA TYR A 67 -8.68 11.02 14.03
C TYR A 67 -9.56 11.75 13.01
N THR A 68 -10.42 11.01 12.32
CA THR A 68 -11.55 11.62 11.60
C THR A 68 -12.59 12.02 12.64
N ASN A 69 -12.91 13.33 12.72
CA ASN A 69 -14.05 13.85 13.46
C ASN A 69 -15.37 13.33 12.88
#